data_AF-A0A9E4W175-F1
#
_entry.id   AF-A0A9E4W175-F1
#
_cell.length_a   1.000
_cell.length_b   1.000
_cell.length_c   1.000
_cell.angle_alpha   90.00
_cell.angle_beta   90.00
_cell.angle_gamma   90.00
#
_symmetry.space_group_name_H-M   'P 1'
#
loop_
_entity.id
_entity.type
_entity.pdbx_description
1 polymer ?
#
loop_
_entity_poly.entity_id
_entity_poly.type
_entity_poly.pdbx_seq_one_letter_code
_entity_poly.pdbx_strand_id
1 'polypeptide(L)'
;MVQIQVQGFEGPIDLLLELIDRQELDITTLSLAEVTAQYWQELENGGDLDADALSDFISVGSKLMYIKSNALLPSAEPPPGDLDQRIEETAADLTAALEEHRRFRDAVDLFRQLEEEGRRTFARSAPPKNVPMPPGL
;
A
#
# COMPACT_ATOMS: atom_id res chain seq x y z
N MET A 1 4.59 5.48 -18.66
CA MET A 1 5.37 5.17 -17.45
C MET A 1 5.46 3.65 -17.39
N VAL A 2 6.63 3.09 -17.12
CA VAL A 2 6.81 1.64 -17.06
C VAL A 2 6.16 1.15 -15.77
N GLN A 3 5.18 0.26 -15.88
CA GLN A 3 4.45 -0.35 -14.77
C GLN A 3 5.24 -1.62 -14.40
N ILE A 4 5.83 -1.64 -13.21
CA ILE A 4 6.56 -2.81 -12.71
C ILE A 4 5.49 -3.78 -12.20
N GLN A 5 5.30 -4.92 -12.88
CA GLN A 5 4.30 -5.91 -12.52
C GLN A 5 4.97 -7.23 -12.12
N VAL A 6 4.82 -7.64 -10.86
CA VAL A 6 5.07 -9.02 -10.43
C VAL A 6 3.73 -9.74 -10.45
N GLN A 7 3.53 -10.72 -11.33
CA GLN A 7 2.27 -11.47 -11.41
C GLN A 7 0.98 -10.61 -11.44
N GLY A 8 1.08 -9.33 -11.87
CA GLY A 8 -0.03 -8.36 -11.87
C GLY A 8 -0.01 -7.31 -10.74
N PHE A 9 0.90 -7.40 -9.78
CA PHE A 9 1.05 -6.45 -8.66
C PHE A 9 1.91 -5.25 -9.04
N GLU A 10 1.50 -4.03 -8.66
CA GLU A 10 2.23 -2.79 -8.99
C GLU A 10 3.45 -2.52 -8.09
N GLY A 11 3.74 -3.40 -7.13
CA GLY A 11 4.89 -3.29 -6.23
C GLY A 11 4.78 -4.13 -4.95
N PRO A 12 5.74 -4.00 -4.03
CA PRO A 12 5.77 -4.81 -2.81
C PRO A 12 4.66 -4.50 -1.81
N ILE A 13 4.23 -3.23 -1.72
CA ILE A 13 3.13 -2.81 -0.83
C ILE A 13 1.79 -3.34 -1.35
N ASP A 14 1.59 -3.31 -2.67
CA ASP A 14 0.41 -3.84 -3.34
C ASP A 14 0.26 -5.35 -3.12
N LEU A 15 1.36 -6.09 -3.30
CA LEU A 15 1.45 -7.53 -3.00
C LEU A 15 1.14 -7.81 -1.53
N LEU A 16 1.75 -7.06 -0.60
CA LEU A 16 1.49 -7.22 0.84
C LEU A 16 0.03 -7.02 1.19
N LEU A 17 -0.59 -5.95 0.67
CA LEU A 17 -1.98 -5.64 0.92
C LEU A 17 -2.89 -6.76 0.39
N GLU A 18 -2.61 -7.27 -0.81
CA GLU A 18 -3.34 -8.40 -1.39
C GLU A 18 -3.21 -9.68 -0.56
N LEU A 19 -2.03 -9.96 0.00
CA LEU A 19 -1.82 -11.13 0.86
C LEU A 19 -2.59 -11.03 2.19
N ILE A 20 -2.64 -9.83 2.76
CA ILE A 20 -3.42 -9.53 3.98
C ILE A 20 -4.91 -9.68 3.69
N ASP A 21 -5.38 -9.08 2.58
CA ASP A 21 -6.79 -9.13 2.16
C ASP A 21 -7.23 -10.57 1.84
N ARG A 22 -6.40 -11.37 1.14
CA ARG A 22 -6.67 -12.79 0.83
C ARG A 22 -6.84 -13.67 2.07
N GLN A 23 -6.24 -13.30 3.20
CA GLN A 23 -6.35 -14.03 4.46
C GLN A 23 -7.39 -13.45 5.43
N GLU A 24 -8.11 -12.41 5.02
CA GLU A 24 -9.07 -11.69 5.87
C GLU A 24 -8.44 -11.17 7.18
N LEU A 25 -7.18 -10.73 7.10
CA LEU A 25 -6.44 -10.21 8.26
C LEU A 25 -6.56 -8.69 8.37
N ASP A 26 -6.56 -8.19 9.60
CA ASP A 26 -6.38 -6.76 9.88
C ASP A 26 -4.92 -6.33 9.60
N ILE A 27 -4.66 -5.08 9.23
CA ILE A 27 -3.29 -4.59 9.04
C ILE A 27 -2.66 -4.36 10.42
N THR A 28 -1.91 -5.36 10.90
CA THR A 28 -1.23 -5.33 12.20
C THR A 28 0.17 -5.95 12.11
N THR A 29 1.01 -5.70 13.10
CA THR A 29 2.34 -6.33 13.22
C THR A 29 2.28 -7.86 13.18
N LEU A 30 1.26 -8.47 13.79
CA LEU A 30 1.08 -9.92 13.78
C LEU A 30 0.78 -10.41 12.36
N SER A 31 -0.16 -9.77 11.68
CA SER A 31 -0.52 -10.09 10.30
C SER A 31 0.68 -9.95 9.36
N LEU A 32 1.50 -8.91 9.54
CA LEU A 32 2.74 -8.72 8.78
C LEU A 32 3.69 -9.92 8.95
N ALA A 33 3.86 -10.42 10.18
CA ALA A 33 4.70 -11.59 10.45
C ALA A 33 4.12 -12.89 9.86
N GLU A 34 2.80 -13.02 9.81
CA GLU A 34 2.10 -14.17 9.22
C GLU A 34 2.27 -14.21 7.70
N VAL A 35 2.07 -13.08 7.01
CA VAL A 35 2.17 -12.99 5.54
C VAL A 35 3.60 -13.04 5.01
N THR A 36 4.64 -12.83 5.84
CA THR A 36 6.05 -12.79 5.40
C THR A 36 6.44 -14.00 4.55
N ALA A 37 6.04 -15.22 4.93
CA ALA A 37 6.43 -16.42 4.19
C ALA A 37 5.81 -16.43 2.78
N GLN A 38 4.56 -15.98 2.66
CA GLN A 38 3.84 -15.93 1.40
C GLN A 38 4.38 -14.81 0.50
N TYR A 39 4.78 -13.68 1.08
CA TYR A 39 5.46 -12.61 0.35
C TYR A 39 6.70 -13.13 -0.40
N TRP A 40 7.57 -13.87 0.28
CA TRP A 40 8.76 -14.44 -0.35
C TRP A 40 8.41 -15.53 -1.38
N GLN A 41 7.40 -16.35 -1.11
CA GLN A 41 6.92 -17.34 -2.06
C GLN A 41 6.40 -16.70 -3.35
N GLU A 42 5.62 -15.63 -3.26
CA GLU A 42 5.10 -14.90 -4.43
C GLU A 42 6.22 -14.20 -5.21
N LEU A 43 7.27 -13.72 -4.51
CA LEU A 43 8.45 -13.16 -5.13
C LEU A 43 9.26 -14.22 -5.90
N GLU A 44 9.47 -15.40 -5.33
CA GLU A 44 10.14 -16.52 -5.99
C GLU A 44 9.37 -17.05 -7.20
N ASN A 45 8.03 -17.05 -7.12
CA ASN A 45 7.15 -17.43 -8.24
C ASN A 45 7.05 -16.34 -9.32
N GLY A 46 7.46 -15.10 -9.02
CA GLY A 46 7.24 -13.91 -9.83
C GLY A 46 8.02 -13.82 -11.14
N GLY A 47 8.95 -14.76 -11.40
CA GLY A 47 9.79 -14.76 -12.60
C GLY A 47 10.96 -13.77 -12.53
N ASP A 48 11.56 -13.46 -13.69
CA ASP A 48 12.71 -12.54 -13.77
C ASP A 48 12.25 -11.08 -13.62
N LEU A 49 12.42 -10.56 -12.41
CA LEU A 49 12.35 -9.14 -12.12
C LEU A 49 13.62 -8.43 -12.59
N ASP A 50 13.49 -7.19 -13.07
CA ASP A 50 14.67 -6.35 -13.22
C ASP A 50 15.28 -6.00 -11.85
N ALA A 51 16.54 -5.56 -11.87
CA ALA A 51 17.29 -5.32 -10.65
C ALA A 51 16.68 -4.19 -9.79
N ASP A 52 16.07 -3.20 -10.43
CA ASP A 52 15.47 -2.05 -9.75
C ASP A 52 14.21 -2.49 -8.99
N ALA A 53 13.29 -3.18 -9.66
CA ALA A 53 12.11 -3.77 -9.06
C ALA A 53 12.49 -4.73 -7.92
N LEU A 54 13.43 -5.64 -8.18
CA LEU A 54 13.86 -6.61 -7.18
C LEU A 54 14.43 -5.92 -5.93
N SER A 55 15.11 -4.79 -6.09
CA SER A 55 15.64 -4.03 -4.95
C SER A 55 14.55 -3.50 -4.02
N ASP A 56 13.42 -3.04 -4.57
CA ASP A 56 12.26 -2.58 -3.79
C ASP A 56 11.61 -3.74 -3.04
N PHE A 57 11.46 -4.90 -3.70
CA PHE A 57 10.90 -6.10 -3.08
C PHE A 57 11.80 -6.63 -1.94
N ILE A 58 13.12 -6.66 -2.14
CA ILE A 58 14.06 -7.08 -1.10
C ILE A 58 14.06 -6.08 0.07
N SER A 59 13.97 -4.78 -0.19
CA SER A 59 13.90 -3.74 0.84
C SER A 59 12.72 -3.99 1.79
N VAL A 60 11.52 -4.18 1.23
CA VAL A 60 10.32 -4.49 2.03
C VAL A 60 10.40 -5.88 2.67
N GLY A 61 10.84 -6.90 1.93
CA GLY A 61 10.97 -8.27 2.42
C GLY A 61 11.94 -8.39 3.60
N SER A 62 13.01 -7.60 3.61
CA SER A 62 13.97 -7.57 4.72
C SER A 62 13.34 -7.04 6.01
N LYS A 63 12.48 -6.01 5.92
CA LYS A 63 11.70 -5.48 7.05
C LYS A 63 10.71 -6.53 7.57
N LEU A 64 10.03 -7.25 6.69
CA LEU A 64 9.12 -8.33 7.07
C LEU A 64 9.84 -9.47 7.80
N MET A 65 11.04 -9.84 7.35
CA MET A 65 11.87 -10.83 8.05
C MET A 65 12.28 -10.34 9.44
N TYR A 66 12.64 -9.06 9.56
CA TYR A 66 13.00 -8.44 10.83
C TYR A 66 11.82 -8.46 11.82
N ILE A 67 10.63 -8.08 11.36
CA ILE A 67 9.37 -8.13 12.14
C ILE A 67 9.05 -9.56 12.56
N LYS A 68 9.07 -10.52 11.63
CA LYS A 68 8.77 -11.94 11.91
C LYS A 68 9.75 -12.56 12.88
N SER A 69 11.04 -12.27 12.74
CA SER A 69 12.07 -12.78 13.66
C SER A 69 11.75 -12.36 15.09
N ASN A 70 11.32 -11.11 15.31
CA ASN A 70 10.97 -10.65 16.65
C ASN A 70 9.70 -11.31 17.17
N ALA A 71 8.65 -11.38 16.35
CA ALA A 71 7.38 -11.97 16.71
C ALA A 71 7.48 -13.45 17.15
N LEU A 72 8.51 -14.17 16.68
CA LEU A 72 8.75 -15.58 17.01
C LEU A 72 9.70 -15.80 18.20
N LEU A 73 10.35 -14.75 18.73
CA LEU A 73 11.25 -14.91 19.86
C LEU A 73 10.43 -15.19 21.14
N PRO A 74 10.69 -16.31 21.85
CA PRO A 74 10.06 -16.55 23.14
C PRO A 74 10.48 -15.45 24.12
N SER A 75 9.54 -14.94 24.91
CA SER A 75 9.72 -13.88 25.91
C SER A 75 10.70 -14.28 27.03
N ALA A 76 11.98 -14.44 26.71
CA ALA A 76 13.04 -14.07 27.63
C ALA A 76 13.12 -12.56 27.51
N GLU A 77 12.94 -11.86 28.63
CA GLU A 77 13.01 -10.39 28.75
C GLU A 77 13.77 -9.76 27.58
N PRO A 78 13.08 -9.00 26.70
CA PRO A 78 13.78 -8.35 25.62
C PRO A 78 14.93 -7.55 26.23
N PRO A 79 16.16 -7.66 25.70
CA PRO A 79 17.26 -6.87 26.21
C PRO A 79 16.81 -5.40 26.17
N PRO A 80 16.77 -4.68 27.30
CA PRO A 80 16.34 -3.30 27.30
C PRO A 80 17.27 -2.51 26.36
N GLY A 81 16.74 -2.00 25.25
CA GLY A 81 17.54 -1.31 24.26
C GLY A 81 16.80 -0.92 22.99
N ASP A 82 17.47 -0.11 22.17
CA ASP A 82 16.96 0.54 20.95
C ASP A 82 16.44 -0.44 19.87
N LEU A 83 16.75 -1.73 19.96
CA LEU A 83 16.42 -2.72 18.93
C LEU A 83 14.92 -2.99 18.82
N ASP A 84 14.23 -3.19 19.95
CA ASP A 84 12.79 -3.45 19.97
C ASP A 84 11.99 -2.24 19.52
N GLN A 85 12.38 -1.06 19.99
CA GLN A 85 11.77 0.19 19.58
C GLN A 85 11.87 0.39 18.06
N ARG A 86 13.03 0.09 17.47
CA ARG A 86 13.21 0.15 16.01
C ARG A 86 12.37 -0.86 15.25
N ILE A 87 12.10 -2.05 15.82
CA ILE A 87 11.24 -3.06 15.19
C ILE A 87 9.80 -2.56 15.19
N GLU A 88 9.34 -2.03 16.32
CA GLU A 88 7.99 -1.47 16.46
C GLU A 88 7.79 -0.27 15.51
N GLU A 89 8.76 0.63 15.43
CA GLU A 89 8.78 1.73 14.44
C GLU A 89 8.72 1.20 13.00
N THR A 90 9.52 0.19 12.67
CA THR A 90 9.52 -0.42 11.32
C THR A 90 8.15 -1.02 10.96
N ALA A 91 7.51 -1.69 11.93
CA ALA A 91 6.18 -2.27 11.73
C ALA A 91 5.10 -1.18 11.61
N ALA A 92 5.20 -0.12 12.40
CA ALA A 92 4.30 1.03 12.34
C ALA A 92 4.39 1.75 10.99
N ASP A 93 5.61 1.99 10.49
CA ASP A 93 5.84 2.60 9.17
C ASP A 93 5.23 1.77 8.04
N LEU A 94 5.41 0.45 8.09
CA LEU A 94 4.82 -0.48 7.11
C LEU A 94 3.29 -0.51 7.18
N THR A 95 2.74 -0.52 8.39
CA THR A 95 1.29 -0.48 8.62
C THR A 95 0.69 0.81 8.05
N ALA A 96 1.32 1.96 8.32
CA ALA A 96 0.88 3.24 7.80
C ALA A 96 0.92 3.29 6.26
N ALA A 97 1.99 2.77 5.65
CA ALA A 97 2.11 2.69 4.19
C ALA A 97 1.01 1.80 3.57
N LEU A 98 0.66 0.68 4.21
CA LEU A 98 -0.41 -0.21 3.74
C LEU A 98 -1.79 0.45 3.86
N GLU A 99 -2.07 1.13 4.97
CA GLU A 99 -3.32 1.88 5.12
C GLU A 99 -3.45 3.01 4.10
N GLU A 100 -2.37 3.76 3.86
CA GLU A 100 -2.35 4.82 2.86
C GLU A 100 -2.58 4.25 1.46
N HIS A 101 -1.89 3.17 1.11
CA HIS A 101 -2.06 2.49 -0.17
C HIS A 101 -3.50 1.98 -0.36
N ARG A 102 -4.11 1.39 0.68
CA ARG A 102 -5.52 0.95 0.64
C ARG A 102 -6.46 2.12 0.33
N ARG A 103 -6.29 3.27 1.01
CA ARG A 103 -7.10 4.47 0.75
C ARG A 103 -6.99 4.95 -0.70
N PHE A 104 -5.79 4.90 -1.27
CA PHE A 104 -5.59 5.25 -2.68
C PHE A 104 -6.23 4.25 -3.63
N ARG A 105 -6.11 2.95 -3.36
CA ARG A 105 -6.77 1.88 -4.13
C ARG A 105 -8.28 2.08 -4.15
N ASP A 106 -8.89 2.32 -2.98
CA ASP A 106 -10.32 2.59 -2.84
C ASP A 106 -10.76 3.84 -3.61
N ALA A 107 -9.95 4.90 -3.56
CA ALA A 107 -10.23 6.14 -4.30
C ALA A 107 -10.14 5.93 -5.82
N VAL A 108 -9.16 5.16 -6.30
CA VAL A 108 -9.03 4.80 -7.72
C VAL A 108 -10.25 4.00 -8.18
N ASP A 109 -10.71 3.05 -7.39
CA ASP A 109 -11.90 2.26 -7.71
C ASP A 109 -13.16 3.11 -7.72
N LEU A 110 -13.31 4.03 -6.78
CA LEU A 110 -14.39 5.02 -6.78
C LEU A 110 -14.36 5.89 -8.06
N PHE A 111 -13.19 6.39 -8.46
CA PHE A 111 -13.07 7.19 -9.68
C PHE A 111 -13.40 6.38 -10.94
N ARG A 112 -12.98 5.11 -10.99
CA ARG A 112 -13.32 4.20 -12.08
C ARG A 112 -14.84 4.01 -12.18
N GLN A 113 -15.52 3.79 -11.06
CA GLN A 113 -17.00 3.71 -11.02
C GLN A 113 -17.67 5.00 -11.51
N LEU A 114 -17.20 6.17 -11.07
CA LEU A 114 -17.74 7.47 -11.52
C LEU A 114 -17.56 7.67 -13.04
N GLU A 115 -16.45 7.21 -13.60
CA GLU A 115 -16.19 7.25 -15.04
C GLU A 115 -17.13 6.31 -15.81
N GLU A 116 -17.31 5.07 -15.33
CA GLU A 116 -18.20 4.06 -15.91
C GLU A 116 -19.67 4.51 -15.89
N GLU A 117 -20.10 5.16 -14.80
CA GLU A 117 -21.42 5.79 -14.67
C GLU A 117 -21.60 7.01 -15.58
N GLY A 118 -20.53 7.46 -16.26
CA GLY A 118 -20.56 8.61 -17.15
C GLY A 118 -20.79 9.94 -16.42
N ARG A 119 -20.52 10.00 -15.10
CA ARG A 119 -20.71 11.19 -14.28
C ARG A 119 -19.67 12.26 -14.63
N ARG A 120 -19.97 13.06 -15.65
CA ARG A 120 -19.11 14.13 -16.16
C ARG A 120 -19.76 15.49 -15.92
N THR A 121 -18.95 16.44 -15.43
CA THR A 121 -19.34 17.86 -15.36
C THR A 121 -18.69 18.59 -16.52
N PHE A 122 -19.50 19.31 -17.32
CA PHE A 122 -18.99 20.17 -18.38
C PHE A 122 -18.80 21.59 -17.83
N ALA A 123 -17.55 22.03 -17.74
CA ALA A 123 -17.25 23.42 -17.39
C ALA A 123 -17.79 24.35 -18.49
N ARG A 124 -18.57 25.35 -18.11
CA ARG A 124 -19.08 26.33 -19.06
C ARG A 124 -17.94 27.29 -19.44
N SER A 125 -17.45 27.19 -20.68
CA SER A 125 -16.33 28.01 -21.16
C SER A 125 -16.71 29.49 -21.41
N ALA A 126 -17.99 29.81 -21.54
CA ALA A 126 -18.48 31.17 -21.75
C ALA A 126 -19.33 31.67 -20.57
N PRO A 127 -19.16 32.95 -20.14
CA PRO A 127 -20.05 33.56 -19.15
C PRO A 127 -21.51 33.55 -19.65
N PRO A 128 -22.50 33.57 -18.73
CA PRO A 128 -23.90 33.60 -19.13
C PRO A 128 -24.16 34.84 -20.00
N LYS A 129 -24.70 34.65 -21.21
CA LYS A 129 -25.23 35.77 -21.97
C LYS A 129 -26.39 36.37 -21.18
N ASN A 130 -26.30 37.65 -20.86
CA ASN A 130 -27.26 38.44 -20.06
C ASN A 130 -27.31 38.06 -18.57
N VAL A 131 -26.20 38.26 -17.85
CA VAL A 131 -26.28 38.45 -16.40
C VAL A 131 -26.77 39.88 -16.18
N PRO A 132 -27.99 40.13 -15.66
CA PRO A 132 -28.37 41.48 -15.27
C PRO A 132 -27.41 41.93 -14.17
N MET A 133 -26.78 43.10 -14.36
CA MET A 133 -25.98 43.70 -13.30
C MET A 133 -26.85 43.87 -12.05
N PRO A 134 -26.33 43.58 -10.85
CA PRO A 134 -27.04 43.90 -9.62
C PRO A 134 -27.32 45.41 -9.62
N PRO A 135 -28.56 45.85 -9.28
CA PRO A 135 -28.87 47.27 -9.24
C PRO A 135 -28.07 47.93 -8.11
N GLY A 136 -27.02 48.68 -8.44
CA GLY A 136 -26.25 49.44 -7.43
C GLY A 136 -24.77 49.72 -7.67
N LEU A 137 -24.23 49.60 -8.89
CA LEU A 137 -22.94 50.17 -9.28
C LEU A 137 -23.13 51.13 -10.46
#